data_AF-A0A8H5K1P3-F1
#
_entry.id   AF-A0A8H5K1P3-F1
#
_cell.length_a   1.000
_cell.length_b   1.000
_cell.length_c   1.000
_cell.angle_alpha   90.00
_cell.angle_beta   90.00
_cell.angle_gamma   90.00
#
_symmetry.space_group_name_H-M   'P 1'
#
loop_
_entity.id
_entity.type
_entity.pdbx_description
1 polymer ?
#
loop_
_entity_poly.entity_id
_entity_poly.type
_entity_poly.pdbx_seq_one_letter_code
_entity_poly.pdbx_strand_id
1 'polypeptide(L)' 'MSLTTSQVDIVKSTAPVLKIHGETITSLFYKNLIGTYPDLRNIFNLSHQHDGAQAKALAGAVLA' A
#
# COMPACT_ATOMS: atom_id res chain seq x y z
N MET A 1 -6.72 21.15 -3.25
CA MET A 1 -6.93 21.42 -1.81
C MET A 1 -5.74 20.84 -1.06
N SER A 2 -5.11 21.62 -0.19
CA SER A 2 -4.02 21.14 0.67
C SER A 2 -4.59 20.51 1.93
N LEU A 3 -3.87 19.54 2.51
CA LEU A 3 -4.23 18.95 3.80
C LEU A 3 -4.25 20.03 4.89
N THR A 4 -5.21 19.94 5.80
CA THR A 4 -5.22 20.78 7.01
C THR A 4 -4.17 20.28 7.99
N THR A 5 -3.70 21.15 8.89
CA THR A 5 -2.73 20.76 9.94
C THR A 5 -3.23 19.58 10.75
N SER A 6 -4.50 19.57 11.13
CA SER A 6 -5.12 18.46 11.86
C SER A 6 -5.07 17.14 11.09
N GLN A 7 -5.30 17.16 9.77
CA GLN A 7 -5.19 15.96 8.94
C GLN A 7 -3.74 15.47 8.86
N VAL A 8 -2.78 16.39 8.73
CA VAL A 8 -1.35 16.06 8.74
C VAL A 8 -0.94 15.40 10.05
N ASP A 9 -1.41 15.89 11.19
CA ASP A 9 -1.07 15.34 12.50
C ASP A 9 -1.64 13.93 12.70
N ILE A 10 -2.84 13.66 12.20
CA ILE A 10 -3.43 12.31 12.19
C ILE A 10 -2.60 11.35 11.33
N VAL A 11 -2.22 11.78 10.12
CA VAL A 11 -1.40 10.94 9.22
C VAL A 11 -0.04 10.63 9.86
N LYS A 12 0.62 11.63 10.46
CA LYS A 12 1.92 11.44 11.12
C LYS A 12 1.82 10.52 12.35
N SER A 13 0.78 10.67 13.17
CA SER A 13 0.61 9.85 14.37
C SER A 13 0.29 8.38 14.06
N THR A 14 -0.29 8.10 12.90
CA THR A 14 -0.66 6.73 12.46
C THR A 14 0.42 6.04 11.62
N ALA A 15 1.35 6.80 11.03
CA ALA A 15 2.43 6.26 10.21
C ALA A 15 3.26 5.13 10.88
N PRO A 16 3.63 5.20 12.19
CA PRO A 16 4.35 4.11 12.85
C PRO A 16 3.58 2.79 12.88
N VAL A 17 2.25 2.85 13.07
CA VAL A 17 1.38 1.66 13.07
C VAL A 17 1.29 1.07 11.66
N LEU A 18 1.19 1.93 10.63
CA LEU A 18 1.24 1.50 9.24
C LEU A 18 2.59 0.86 8.88
N LYS A 19 3.71 1.25 9.51
CA LYS A 19 5.01 0.59 9.29
C LYS A 19 5.04 -0.84 9.81
N ILE A 20 4.39 -1.11 10.94
CA ILE A 20 4.31 -2.45 11.53
C ILE A 20 3.41 -3.36 10.68
N HIS A 21 2.29 -2.84 10.19
CA HIS A 21 1.28 -3.62 9.46
C HIS A 21 1.30 -3.43 7.94
N GLY A 22 2.28 -2.69 7.42
CA GLY A 22 2.28 -2.21 6.04
C GLY A 22 2.26 -3.33 5.03
N GLU A 23 3.02 -4.40 5.27
CA GLU A 23 3.06 -5.58 4.40
C GLU A 23 1.74 -6.34 4.37
N THR A 24 1.08 -6.50 5.52
CA THR A 24 -0.25 -7.12 5.60
C THR A 24 -1.28 -6.31 4.83
N ILE A 25 -1.26 -4.98 5.02
CA ILE A 25 -2.18 -4.07 4.34
C ILE A 25 -1.97 -4.09 2.83
N THR A 26 -0.73 -3.99 2.36
CA THR A 26 -0.44 -3.95 0.91
C THR A 26 -0.67 -5.30 0.24
N SER A 27 -0.44 -6.42 0.94
CA SER A 27 -0.80 -7.75 0.43
C SER A 27 -2.32 -7.89 0.24
N LEU A 28 -3.12 -7.51 1.25
CA LEU A 28 -4.58 -7.51 1.15
C LEU A 28 -5.08 -6.55 0.06
N PHE A 29 -4.47 -5.38 -0.07
CA PHE A 29 -4.77 -4.42 -1.12
C PHE A 29 -4.62 -5.06 -2.51
N TYR A 30 -3.48 -5.68 -2.80
CA TYR A 30 -3.25 -6.28 -4.12
C TYR A 30 -4.16 -7.48 -4.38
N LYS A 31 -4.42 -8.31 -3.37
CA LYS A 31 -5.36 -9.43 -3.47
C LYS A 31 -6.77 -8.93 -3.84
N ASN A 32 -7.24 -7.89 -3.16
CA ASN A 32 -8.56 -7.32 -3.42
C ASN A 32 -8.59 -6.61 -4.77
N LEU A 33 -7.59 -5.78 -5.09
CA LEU A 33 -7.52 -5.02 -6.34
C LEU A 33 -7.58 -5.93 -7.57
N ILE A 34 -6.77 -6.99 -7.60
CA ILE A 34 -6.72 -7.93 -8.74
C ILE A 34 -7.89 -8.91 -8.73
N GLY A 35 -8.42 -9.23 -7.55
CA GLY A 35 -9.65 -10.00 -7.43
C GLY A 35 -10.85 -9.27 -8.02
N THR A 36 -10.98 -7.97 -7.75
CA THR A 36 -12.07 -7.13 -8.26
C THR A 36 -11.85 -6.69 -9.71
N TYR A 37 -10.61 -6.42 -10.12
CA TYR A 37 -10.28 -5.96 -11.46
C TYR A 37 -9.24 -6.86 -12.13
N PRO A 38 -9.67 -7.99 -12.71
CA PRO A 38 -8.76 -8.96 -13.31
C PRO A 38 -7.88 -8.41 -14.43
N ASP A 39 -8.34 -7.40 -15.18
CA ASP A 39 -7.62 -6.78 -16.30
C ASP A 39 -6.32 -6.09 -15.85
N LEU A 40 -6.24 -5.71 -14.57
CA LEU A 40 -5.04 -5.12 -13.99
C LEU A 40 -3.86 -6.11 -13.91
N ARG A 41 -4.09 -7.43 -14.07
CA ARG A 41 -3.03 -8.45 -14.18
C ARG A 41 -2.04 -8.17 -15.31
N ASN A 42 -2.47 -7.48 -16.37
CA ASN A 42 -1.62 -7.12 -17.51
C ASN A 42 -0.83 -5.82 -17.29
N ILE A 43 -1.20 -5.03 -16.28
CA ILE A 43 -0.57 -3.76 -15.93
C ILE A 43 0.41 -3.96 -14.77
N PHE A 44 0.05 -4.79 -13.79
CA PHE A 44 0.91 -5.11 -12.65
C PHE A 44 1.77 -6.34 -12.94
N ASN A 45 3.05 -6.25 -12.59
CA ASN A 45 3.96 -7.38 -12.73
C ASN A 45 3.69 -8.42 -11.62
N LEU A 46 2.94 -9.47 -11.97
CA LEU A 46 2.55 -10.56 -11.06
C LEU A 46 3.76 -11.33 -10.47
N SER A 47 4.90 -11.35 -11.16
CA SER A 47 6.12 -12.01 -10.66
C SER A 47 6.66 -11.32 -9.41
N HIS A 48 6.54 -9.99 -9.31
CA HIS A 48 6.91 -9.24 -8.09
C HIS A 48 5.83 -9.26 -6.99
N GLN A 49 4.61 -9.72 -7.31
CA GLN A 49 3.56 -9.94 -6.31
C GLN A 49 3.72 -11.26 -5.57
N HIS A 50 4.18 -12.31 -6.25
CA HIS A 50 4.44 -13.60 -5.62
C HIS A 50 5.55 -13.49 -4.55
N ASP A 51 6.56 -12.67 -4.81
CA ASP A 51 7.72 -12.51 -3.92
C ASP A 51 7.54 -11.40 -2.86
N GLY A 52 6.37 -10.74 -2.79
CA GLY A 52 6.06 -9.69 -1.82
C GLY A 52 6.83 -8.36 -2.01
N ALA A 53 7.79 -8.30 -2.93
CA ALA A 53 8.63 -7.14 -3.18
C ALA A 53 7.82 -5.90 -3.58
N GLN A 54 6.74 -6.06 -4.36
CA GLN A 54 5.89 -4.93 -4.76
C GLN A 54 5.02 -4.40 -3.61
N ALA A 55 4.51 -5.30 -2.77
CA ALA A 55 3.77 -4.93 -1.56
C ALA A 55 4.65 -4.15 -0.58
N LYS A 56 5.92 -4.55 -0.46
CA LYS A 56 6.94 -3.88 0.35
C LYS A 56 7.36 -2.52 -0.23
N ALA A 57 7.51 -2.42 -1.55
CA ALA A 57 7.84 -1.16 -2.22
C ALA A 57 6.72 -0.12 -2.09
N LEU A 58 5.45 -0.52 -2.25
CA LEU A 58 4.30 0.37 -2.06
C LEU A 58 4.17 0.81 -0.59
N ALA A 59 4.32 -0.11 0.37
CA ALA A 59 4.32 0.22 1.79
C ALA A 59 5.46 1.21 2.12
N GLY A 60 6.66 0.97 1.57
CA GLY A 60 7.80 1.87 1.70
C GLY A 60 7.55 3.27 1.14
N ALA A 61 6.93 3.38 -0.05
CA ALA A 61 6.61 4.66 -0.67
C ALA A 61 5.54 5.47 0.10
N VAL A 62 4.60 4.81 0.77
CA VAL A 62 3.58 5.47 1.61
C VAL A 62 4.15 5.93 2.95
N LEU A 63 5.23 5.30 3.42
CA LEU A 63 5.86 5.56 4.71
C LEU A 63 7.12 6.46 4.63
N ALA A 64 7.54 6.85 3.42
CA ALA A 64 8.75 7.63 3.15
C ALA A 64 8.60 9.13 3.45
#